data_AF-A0A1F7Q7J1-F1
#
_entry.id   AF-A0A1F7Q7J1-F1
#
_cell.length_a   1.000
_cell.length_b   1.000
_cell.length_c   1.000
_cell.angle_alpha   90.00
_cell.angle_beta   90.00
_cell.angle_gamma   90.00
#
_symmetry.space_group_name_H-M   'P 1'
#
loop_
_entity.id
_entity.type
_entity.pdbx_description
1 polymer ?
#
loop_
_entity_poly.entity_id
_entity_poly.type
_entity_poly.pdbx_seq_one_letter_code
_entity_poly.pdbx_strand_id
1 'polypeptide(L)'
;MLTKQKGDLALGKAINFFLSNEYEVCLPVGDKRKYDLVIEKESSLSRVQVKYGGLYKGLEKCTVALRVMGGNQSYGYAKKYTAEDFDYLFVYTAKDESYFIPWDDNIIGKSVISVEAQKYNSFRVDVQG
;
A
#
# COMPACT_ATOMS: atom_id res chain seq x y z
N MET A 1 18.02 1.39 5.89
CA MET A 1 16.87 2.31 5.74
C MET A 1 15.87 2.06 6.87
N LEU A 2 15.53 3.10 7.62
CA LEU A 2 14.57 3.05 8.74
C LEU A 2 13.15 2.79 8.21
N THR A 3 12.26 2.23 9.05
CA THR A 3 10.90 1.87 8.63
C THR A 3 10.10 3.06 8.09
N LYS A 4 10.27 4.26 8.67
CA LYS A 4 9.61 5.49 8.18
C LYS A 4 10.07 5.87 6.77
N GLN A 5 11.38 5.89 6.54
CA GLN A 5 11.98 6.18 5.24
C GLN A 5 11.50 5.23 4.13
N LYS A 6 11.26 3.96 4.44
CA LYS A 6 10.68 3.00 3.49
C LYS A 6 9.24 3.35 3.12
N GLY A 7 8.45 3.81 4.10
CA GLY A 7 7.10 4.31 3.87
C GLY A 7 7.11 5.55 2.98
N ASP A 8 7.97 6.52 3.29
CA ASP A 8 8.12 7.75 2.52
C ASP A 8 8.54 7.46 1.06
N LEU A 9 9.48 6.52 0.87
CA LEU A 9 9.90 6.07 -0.45
C LEU A 9 8.75 5.43 -1.24
N ALA A 10 7.99 4.54 -0.60
CA ALA A 10 6.82 3.91 -1.23
C ALA A 10 5.76 4.96 -1.62
N LEU A 11 5.53 5.96 -0.77
CA LEU A 11 4.63 7.07 -1.05
C LEU A 11 5.11 7.90 -2.25
N GLY A 12 6.40 8.25 -2.30
CA GLY A 12 6.98 8.95 -3.44
C GLY A 12 6.83 8.16 -4.76
N LYS A 13 7.07 6.84 -4.73
CA LYS A 13 6.85 5.96 -5.89
C LYS A 13 5.38 5.92 -6.31
N ALA A 14 4.45 5.87 -5.35
CA ALA A 14 3.02 5.90 -5.64
C ALA A 14 2.59 7.22 -6.30
N ILE A 15 3.03 8.36 -5.74
CA ILE A 15 2.75 9.70 -6.31
C ILE A 15 3.26 9.77 -7.75
N ASN A 16 4.52 9.38 -7.99
CA ASN A 16 5.11 9.40 -9.31
C ASN A 16 4.33 8.52 -10.31
N PHE A 17 3.95 7.31 -9.90
CA PHE A 17 3.12 6.42 -10.71
C PHE A 17 1.80 7.08 -11.11
N PHE A 18 1.05 7.61 -10.15
CA PHE A 18 -0.26 8.20 -10.40
C PHE A 18 -0.16 9.44 -11.31
N LEU A 19 0.78 10.35 -11.03
CA LEU A 19 1.01 11.53 -11.88
C LEU A 19 1.41 11.15 -13.30
N SER A 20 2.26 10.12 -13.47
CA SER A 20 2.68 9.63 -14.79
C SER A 20 1.55 8.96 -15.58
N ASN A 21 0.44 8.60 -14.93
CA ASN A 21 -0.71 7.92 -15.52
C ASN A 21 -1.98 8.80 -15.54
N GLU A 22 -1.79 10.13 -15.53
CA GLU A 22 -2.85 11.14 -15.66
C GLU A 22 -3.89 11.10 -14.52
N TYR A 23 -3.45 10.70 -13.32
CA TYR A 23 -4.22 10.91 -12.11
C TYR A 23 -3.79 12.21 -11.44
N GLU A 24 -4.75 12.94 -10.87
CA GLU A 24 -4.44 13.95 -9.87
C GLU A 24 -4.24 13.28 -8.51
N VAL A 25 -3.34 13.84 -7.68
CA VAL A 25 -3.03 13.30 -6.35
C VAL A 25 -3.37 14.32 -5.28
N CYS A 26 -4.26 13.97 -4.37
CA CYS A 26 -4.62 14.77 -3.21
C CYS A 26 -4.04 14.17 -1.92
N LEU A 27 -3.19 14.94 -1.23
CA LEU A 27 -2.59 14.53 0.03
C LEU A 27 -3.43 15.02 1.23
N PRO A 28 -3.88 14.13 2.12
CA PRO A 28 -4.62 14.51 3.31
C PRO A 28 -3.73 15.20 4.35
N VAL A 29 -4.28 16.19 5.06
CA VAL A 29 -3.57 16.89 6.16
C VAL A 29 -3.59 16.06 7.43
N GLY A 30 -2.44 15.50 7.83
CA GLY A 30 -2.25 14.70 9.05
C GLY A 30 -2.43 13.18 8.86
N ASP A 31 -2.08 12.40 9.88
CA ASP A 31 -1.83 10.94 9.80
C ASP A 31 -2.91 10.05 10.45
N LYS A 32 -4.05 10.62 10.84
CA LYS A 32 -5.13 9.89 11.53
C LYS A 32 -5.92 8.95 10.62
N ARG A 33 -5.75 9.06 9.31
CA ARG A 33 -6.55 8.36 8.29
C ARG A 33 -6.04 6.93 8.08
N LYS A 34 -6.85 6.13 7.39
CA LYS A 34 -6.56 4.73 7.06
C LYS A 34 -6.02 4.54 5.65
N TYR A 35 -5.78 5.65 4.95
CA TYR A 35 -5.20 5.76 3.62
C TYR A 35 -4.18 6.89 3.63
N ASP A 36 -3.24 6.86 2.68
CA ASP A 36 -2.13 7.81 2.61
C ASP A 36 -2.37 8.93 1.61
N LEU A 37 -3.12 8.66 0.53
CA LEU A 37 -3.49 9.64 -0.49
C LEU A 37 -4.87 9.35 -1.10
N VAL A 38 -5.40 10.33 -1.83
CA VAL A 38 -6.56 10.16 -2.72
C VAL A 38 -6.08 10.43 -4.14
N ILE A 39 -6.53 9.61 -5.09
CA ILE A 39 -6.34 9.85 -6.52
C ILE A 39 -7.66 10.28 -7.16
N GLU A 40 -7.58 11.14 -8.16
CA GLU A 40 -8.71 11.52 -9.01
C GLU A 40 -8.40 11.19 -10.47
N LYS A 41 -9.36 10.56 -11.15
CA LYS A 41 -9.34 10.39 -12.61
C LYS A 41 -10.76 10.39 -13.13
N GLU A 42 -11.03 11.14 -14.20
CA GLU A 42 -12.37 11.24 -14.81
C GLU A 42 -13.47 11.55 -13.79
N SER A 43 -13.21 12.51 -12.89
CA SER A 43 -14.10 12.91 -11.78
C SER A 43 -14.41 11.81 -10.75
N SER A 44 -13.72 10.67 -10.81
CA SER A 44 -13.81 9.60 -9.82
C SER A 44 -12.68 9.72 -8.81
N LEU A 45 -13.04 9.80 -7.52
CA LEU A 45 -12.09 9.82 -6.41
C LEU A 45 -11.90 8.42 -5.83
N SER A 46 -10.67 8.08 -5.48
CA SER A 46 -10.36 6.80 -4.82
C SER A 46 -9.27 6.97 -3.76
N ARG A 47 -9.51 6.38 -2.58
CA ARG A 47 -8.58 6.40 -1.45
C ARG A 47 -7.57 5.28 -1.61
N VAL A 48 -6.30 5.61 -1.48
CA VAL A 48 -5.20 4.65 -1.66
C VAL A 48 -4.39 4.54 -0.37
N GLN A 49 -4.30 3.33 0.16
CA GLN A 49 -3.29 3.00 1.17
C GLN A 49 -2.01 2.55 0.47
N VAL A 50 -0.89 3.11 0.88
CA VAL A 50 0.44 2.79 0.38
C VAL A 50 1.16 1.91 1.40
N LYS A 51 1.89 0.90 0.91
CA LYS A 51 2.73 0.04 1.73
C LYS A 51 4.07 -0.24 1.05
N TYR A 52 5.08 -0.42 1.90
CA TYR A 52 6.36 -0.99 1.47
C TYR A 52 6.39 -2.50 1.76
N GLY A 53 6.67 -3.32 0.74
CA GLY A 53 6.84 -4.76 0.83
C GLY A 53 8.31 -5.15 1.04
N GLY A 54 8.66 -5.59 2.25
CA GLY A 54 10.00 -6.06 2.57
C GLY A 54 10.20 -7.54 2.23
N LEU A 55 11.46 -7.94 2.01
CA LEU A 55 11.84 -9.36 1.91
C LEU A 55 11.58 -10.06 3.24
N TYR A 56 10.83 -11.16 3.18
CA TYR A 56 10.66 -12.03 4.34
C TYR A 56 11.90 -12.90 4.51
N LYS A 57 12.39 -13.09 5.75
CA LYS A 57 13.57 -13.94 5.97
C LYS A 57 13.29 -15.38 5.56
N GLY A 58 14.13 -15.96 4.70
CA GLY A 58 14.06 -17.37 4.28
C GLY A 58 13.08 -17.68 3.15
N LEU A 59 12.32 -16.69 2.68
CA LEU A 59 11.54 -16.78 1.45
C LEU A 59 12.06 -15.63 0.59
N GLU A 60 12.57 -15.88 -0.62
CA GLU A 60 13.00 -14.83 -1.56
C GLU A 60 11.82 -13.99 -2.08
N LYS A 61 10.80 -13.77 -1.24
CA LYS A 61 9.54 -13.12 -1.56
C LYS A 61 9.31 -11.89 -0.69
N CYS A 62 8.81 -10.84 -1.32
CA CYS A 62 8.32 -9.64 -0.68
C CYS A 62 6.94 -9.88 -0.05
N THR A 63 6.81 -9.48 1.21
CA THR A 63 5.57 -9.58 1.97
C THR A 63 5.15 -8.22 2.49
N VAL A 64 3.84 -8.02 2.57
CA VAL A 64 3.21 -6.78 3.01
C VAL A 64 2.30 -7.09 4.18
N ALA A 65 2.48 -6.39 5.29
CA ALA A 65 1.57 -6.45 6.41
C ALA A 65 0.34 -5.57 6.14
N LEU A 66 -0.85 -6.17 6.24
CA LEU A 66 -2.15 -5.53 6.07
C LEU A 66 -2.86 -5.27 7.41
N ARG A 67 -2.08 -5.23 8.49
CA ARG A 67 -2.56 -4.92 9.84
C ARG A 67 -1.93 -3.64 10.33
N VAL A 68 -2.73 -2.83 11.02
CA VAL A 68 -2.23 -1.70 11.78
C VAL A 68 -1.86 -2.22 13.17
N MET A 69 -0.58 -2.16 13.50
CA MET A 69 -0.10 -2.44 14.85
C MET A 69 -0.27 -1.15 15.66
N GLY A 70 -1.21 -1.16 16.60
CA GLY A 70 -1.38 -0.10 17.60
C GLY A 70 -0.95 -0.62 18.97
N GLY A 71 -0.29 0.23 19.75
CA GLY A 71 0.05 -0.08 21.13
C GLY A 71 0.89 1.00 21.77
N ASN A 72 0.36 1.60 22.85
CA ASN A 72 1.22 2.13 23.90
C ASN A 72 1.74 0.93 24.71
N GLN A 73 2.89 1.10 25.37
CA GLN A 73 3.77 0.09 26.00
C GLN A 73 3.14 -1.04 26.85
N SER A 74 1.82 -1.09 27.04
CA SER A 74 1.12 -2.04 27.91
C SER A 74 0.19 -3.03 27.19
N TYR A 75 -0.31 -2.73 25.98
CA TYR A 75 -1.21 -3.63 25.24
C TYR A 75 -1.02 -3.49 23.73
N GLY A 76 -0.61 -4.58 23.06
CA GLY A 76 -0.53 -4.64 21.60
C GLY A 76 -1.88 -5.05 21.02
N TYR A 77 -2.55 -4.16 20.31
CA TYR A 77 -3.75 -4.49 19.53
C TYR A 77 -3.44 -4.40 18.04
N ALA A 78 -3.67 -5.49 17.33
CA ALA A 78 -3.61 -5.53 15.87
C ALA A 78 -5.02 -5.23 15.33
N LYS A 79 -5.22 -4.06 14.73
CA LYS A 79 -6.46 -3.73 14.02
C LYS A 79 -6.31 -4.10 12.55
N LYS A 80 -7.26 -4.87 12.01
CA LYS A 80 -7.36 -5.14 10.57
C LYS A 80 -8.08 -3.98 9.88
N TYR A 81 -7.72 -3.74 8.64
CA TYR A 81 -8.48 -2.84 7.78
C TYR A 81 -9.85 -3.44 7.44
N THR A 82 -10.86 -2.59 7.29
CA THR A 82 -12.20 -2.96 6.82
C THR A 82 -12.36 -2.60 5.34
N ALA A 83 -13.43 -3.07 4.70
CA ALA A 83 -13.76 -2.73 3.30
C ALA A 83 -13.92 -1.22 3.07
N GLU A 84 -14.24 -0.46 4.12
CA GLU A 84 -14.56 0.96 4.05
C GLU A 84 -13.34 1.86 4.27
N ASP A 85 -12.20 1.32 4.69
CA ASP A 85 -11.03 2.11 5.09
C ASP A 85 -10.35 2.81 3.91
N PHE A 86 -10.30 2.15 2.74
CA PHE A 86 -9.74 2.65 1.48
C PHE A 86 -10.19 1.78 0.31
N ASP A 87 -9.93 2.23 -0.92
CA ASP A 87 -10.46 1.61 -2.15
C ASP A 87 -9.37 0.81 -2.89
N TYR A 88 -8.10 1.22 -2.78
CA TYR A 88 -6.96 0.53 -3.38
C TYR A 88 -5.77 0.43 -2.44
N LEU A 89 -4.96 -0.62 -2.65
CA LEU A 89 -3.66 -0.82 -2.03
C LEU A 89 -2.57 -0.64 -3.09
N PHE A 90 -1.70 0.35 -2.89
CA PHE A 90 -0.45 0.47 -3.65
C PHE A 90 0.69 -0.14 -2.85
N VAL A 91 1.46 -1.03 -3.46
CA VAL A 91 2.64 -1.66 -2.84
C VAL A 91 3.87 -1.38 -3.66
N TYR A 92 4.90 -0.81 -3.02
CA TYR A 92 6.26 -0.76 -3.55
C TYR A 92 7.14 -1.78 -2.82
N THR A 93 7.93 -2.58 -3.53
CA THR A 93 8.70 -3.69 -2.93
C THR A 93 10.20 -3.41 -2.83
N ALA A 94 10.88 -4.19 -2.01
CA ALA A 94 12.35 -4.19 -1.92
C ALA A 94 13.06 -4.64 -3.21
N LYS A 95 12.32 -5.18 -4.19
CA LYS A 95 12.84 -5.59 -5.50
C LYS A 95 12.56 -4.55 -6.60
N ASP A 96 12.20 -3.33 -6.20
CA ASP A 96 11.83 -2.23 -7.11
C ASP A 96 10.61 -2.55 -8.00
N GLU A 97 9.70 -3.39 -7.50
CA GLU A 97 8.45 -3.70 -8.17
C GLU A 97 7.30 -2.94 -7.52
N SER A 98 6.29 -2.57 -8.31
CA SER A 98 5.08 -1.91 -7.80
C SER A 98 3.82 -2.67 -8.18
N TYR A 99 2.82 -2.61 -7.31
CA TYR A 99 1.52 -3.27 -7.50
C TYR A 99 0.40 -2.30 -7.11
N PHE A 100 -0.64 -2.22 -7.92
CA PHE A 100 -1.85 -1.44 -7.66
C PHE A 100 -3.08 -2.35 -7.61
N ILE A 101 -3.53 -2.67 -6.40
CA ILE A 101 -4.44 -3.78 -6.12
C ILE A 101 -5.78 -3.23 -5.60
N PRO A 102 -6.94 -3.63 -6.16
CA PRO A 102 -8.24 -3.30 -5.60
C PRO A 102 -8.40 -3.81 -4.17
N TRP A 103 -8.98 -3.00 -3.28
CA TRP A 103 -9.31 -3.41 -1.93
C TRP A 103 -10.65 -4.16 -1.89
N ASP A 104 -10.60 -5.45 -2.22
CA ASP A 104 -11.78 -6.31 -2.38
C ASP A 104 -11.72 -7.57 -1.48
N ASP A 105 -12.76 -8.41 -1.58
CA ASP A 105 -12.89 -9.67 -0.81
C ASP A 105 -11.72 -10.65 -1.03
N ASN A 106 -10.95 -10.51 -2.11
CA ASN A 106 -9.79 -11.35 -2.34
C ASN A 106 -8.64 -11.00 -1.39
N ILE A 107 -8.60 -9.80 -0.80
CA ILE A 107 -7.52 -9.37 0.09
C ILE A 107 -8.00 -8.91 1.48
N ILE A 108 -9.26 -8.48 1.61
CA ILE A 108 -9.85 -8.07 2.89
C ILE A 108 -9.77 -9.21 3.92
N GLY A 109 -9.52 -8.85 5.18
CA GLY A 109 -9.42 -9.79 6.30
C GLY A 109 -8.07 -10.52 6.42
N LYS A 110 -7.19 -10.45 5.41
CA LYS A 110 -5.83 -10.99 5.48
C LYS A 110 -4.93 -10.10 6.35
N SER A 111 -4.03 -10.72 7.09
CA SER A 111 -3.05 -10.01 7.93
C SER A 111 -1.75 -9.70 7.18
N VAL A 112 -1.38 -10.55 6.21
CA VAL A 112 -0.17 -10.46 5.39
C VAL A 112 -0.47 -11.01 4.00
N ILE A 113 0.11 -10.42 2.96
CA ILE A 113 0.12 -10.97 1.60
C ILE A 113 1.56 -11.05 1.07
N SER A 114 1.82 -12.03 0.21
CA SER A 114 3.00 -12.04 -0.67
C SER A 114 2.56 -11.52 -2.02
N VAL A 115 3.04 -10.34 -2.40
CA VAL A 115 2.58 -9.63 -3.62
C VAL A 115 3.12 -10.26 -4.91
N GLU A 116 4.16 -11.08 -4.83
CA GLU A 116 4.67 -11.84 -5.99
C GLU A 116 3.94 -13.17 -6.22
N ALA A 117 2.87 -13.46 -5.47
CA ALA A 117 2.02 -14.60 -5.78
C ALA A 117 1.33 -14.37 -7.13
N GLN A 118 1.26 -15.42 -7.97
CA GLN A 118 0.78 -15.35 -9.36
C GLN A 118 -0.54 -14.59 -9.54
N LYS A 119 -1.46 -14.71 -8.58
CA LYS A 119 -2.76 -14.01 -8.58
C LYS A 119 -2.69 -12.48 -8.52
N TYR A 120 -1.53 -11.92 -8.16
CA TYR A 120 -1.33 -10.47 -8.11
C TYR A 120 -0.51 -9.94 -9.29
N ASN A 121 -0.03 -10.81 -10.18
CA ASN A 121 0.77 -10.40 -11.35
C ASN A 121 0.00 -9.45 -12.26
N SER A 122 -1.33 -9.61 -12.38
CA SER A 122 -2.19 -8.71 -13.17
C SER A 122 -2.30 -7.30 -12.60
N PHE A 123 -1.88 -7.10 -11.35
CA PHE A 123 -1.89 -5.80 -10.67
C PHE A 123 -0.50 -5.15 -10.62
N ARG A 124 0.52 -5.80 -11.22
CA ARG A 124 1.85 -5.19 -11.31
C ARG A 124 1.78 -3.97 -12.22
N VAL A 125 2.42 -2.88 -11.80
CA VAL A 125 2.47 -1.62 -12.53
C VAL A 125 3.91 -1.13 -12.65
N ASP A 126 4.19 -0.47 -13.77
CA ASP A 126 5.49 0.12 -14.03
C ASP A 126 5.54 1.55 -13.47
N VAL A 127 6.55 1.82 -12.64
CA VAL A 127 6.84 3.15 -12.12
C VAL A 127 8.09 3.62 -12.82
N GLN A 128 7.93 4.54 -13.77
CA GLN A 128 9.07 5.12 -14.50
C GLN A 128 9.98 5.84 -13.50
N GLY A 129 11.28 5.57 -13.57
CA GLY A 129 12.29 6.06 -12.63
C GLY A 129 12.76 7.48 -12.92
#